data_AF-A0A8T3R0Q8-F1
#
_entry.id   AF-A0A8T3R0Q8-F1
#
_cell.length_a   1.000
_cell.length_b   1.000
_cell.length_c   1.000
_cell.angle_alpha   90.00
_cell.angle_beta   90.00
_cell.angle_gamma   90.00
#
_symmetry.space_group_name_H-M   'P 1'
#
loop_
_entity.id
_entity.type
_entity.pdbx_description
1 polymer ?
#
loop_
_entity_poly.entity_id
_entity_poly.type
_entity_poly.pdbx_seq_one_letter_code
_entity_poly.pdbx_strand_id
1 'polypeptide(L)'
;MTTREQLRRAVRIDRSAAGRGVTPESGPSLPERLYDARERKGVDLYRAERDTKIRARYLGALERGDYKDLPGPVYTKGFLRNYALYLGLDPDEILGQWRRERGDGKELPPAIVVPRAIAAPRKGLTFSPSLIVVALLTIIVLAFGAYLGVQVLRFTKPPTVAVTQPATAVIDVDDTTANYTLKGTTLPGATISIATPGREPYQVTATSDGEWAASVDLRRGRNQFDVSSLDPETGKRSAETVRIFITVPFLVIEAPTLTLDQPSDEASVENGAIPVIGRATNAETVIVKAAYVGPVDGEVIAGTKTPTPPAIPKPVNATVADDGTFSTPFELTTGRWTITVTATSPDGKSTSLTRNVSVAFKGVNLAVTVKGGRAWIKVWVDGKLAPGIGAAGQVIANGKTLTFKGRDSIEVRTGSSGVTQFTLNGTQLGALGKSGVPETWRFAPPKAPEQTQRQ
;
A
#
# COMPACT_ATOMS: atom_id res chain seq x y z
N MET A 1 18.24 30.58 97.63
CA MET A 1 17.25 30.60 96.53
C MET A 1 16.73 32.00 96.37
N THR A 2 16.73 32.46 95.12
CA THR A 2 16.22 33.72 94.54
C THR A 2 14.80 34.08 95.00
N THR A 3 14.57 35.32 95.42
CA THR A 3 14.15 36.50 94.62
C THR A 3 12.64 36.54 94.39
N ARG A 4 12.01 37.38 95.22
CA ARG A 4 10.83 38.25 95.02
C ARG A 4 10.23 38.19 93.61
N GLU A 5 8.98 37.77 93.44
CA GLU A 5 7.77 38.58 93.68
C GLU A 5 7.79 39.87 92.85
N GLN A 6 6.79 40.23 92.07
CA GLN A 6 5.38 39.84 92.07
C GLN A 6 4.75 40.38 90.78
N LEU A 7 3.76 39.66 90.29
CA LEU A 7 2.97 39.93 89.10
C LEU A 7 1.53 40.23 89.55
N ARG A 8 0.83 41.06 88.76
CA ARG A 8 -0.64 41.08 88.51
C ARG A 8 -1.49 41.96 89.43
N ARG A 9 -2.08 43.05 88.88
CA ARG A 9 -3.45 43.17 88.26
C ARG A 9 -4.50 43.48 89.34
N ALA A 10 -5.59 44.24 89.16
CA ALA A 10 -6.18 44.95 88.03
C ALA A 10 -7.30 45.89 88.57
N VAL A 11 -7.37 47.11 88.02
CA VAL A 11 -8.54 47.75 87.39
C VAL A 11 -9.94 47.51 88.00
N ARG A 12 -10.57 48.59 88.49
CA ARG A 12 -11.92 49.01 88.04
C ARG A 12 -12.19 50.49 88.34
N ILE A 13 -12.86 51.09 87.38
CA ILE A 13 -13.30 52.48 87.23
C ILE A 13 -14.48 52.79 88.15
N ASP A 14 -14.59 54.04 88.60
CA ASP A 14 -15.89 54.66 88.87
C ASP A 14 -15.99 56.08 88.30
N ARG A 15 -17.21 56.47 87.94
CA ARG A 15 -17.60 57.60 87.10
C ARG A 15 -18.59 58.46 87.90
N SER A 16 -18.34 59.76 88.05
CA SER A 16 -19.35 60.80 88.38
C SER A 16 -18.95 62.08 87.61
N ALA A 17 -19.76 62.66 86.72
CA ALA A 17 -21.00 63.45 86.90
C ALA A 17 -20.79 64.65 87.85
N ALA A 18 -21.11 65.91 87.55
CA ALA A 18 -21.67 66.63 86.41
C ALA A 18 -21.50 68.15 86.72
N GLY A 19 -21.53 69.04 85.72
CA GLY A 19 -21.66 70.49 85.99
C GLY A 19 -21.10 71.40 84.91
N ARG A 20 -21.98 71.88 84.03
CA ARG A 20 -21.75 72.65 82.80
C ARG A 20 -21.32 74.11 83.06
N GLY A 21 -20.34 74.59 82.30
CA GLY A 21 -20.04 76.00 82.06
C GLY A 21 -19.31 76.14 80.71
N VAL A 22 -20.04 76.60 79.69
CA VAL A 22 -19.60 76.97 78.32
C VAL A 22 -19.14 78.44 78.43
N THR A 23 -18.04 78.97 77.89
CA THR A 23 -17.21 78.75 76.68
C THR A 23 -15.84 79.41 76.92
N PRO A 24 -14.80 79.08 76.14
CA PRO A 24 -14.32 80.09 75.19
C PRO A 24 -14.14 79.51 73.78
N GLU A 25 -14.16 80.40 72.79
CA GLU A 25 -13.98 80.12 71.37
C GLU A 25 -12.78 79.20 71.10
N SER A 26 -13.04 78.00 70.62
CA SER A 26 -12.06 77.10 70.01
C SER A 26 -12.77 76.40 68.87
N GLY A 27 -12.30 76.62 67.64
CA GLY A 27 -12.87 76.00 66.44
C GLY A 27 -12.89 74.46 66.53
N PRO A 28 -13.57 73.77 65.59
CA PRO A 28 -13.69 72.32 65.63
C PRO A 28 -12.31 71.65 65.73
N SER A 29 -12.23 70.62 66.57
CA SER A 29 -11.00 69.86 66.78
C SER A 29 -10.52 69.23 65.47
N LEU A 30 -9.22 69.00 65.29
CA LEU A 30 -8.71 68.43 64.04
C LEU A 30 -9.40 67.11 63.64
N PRO A 31 -9.63 66.15 64.56
CA PRO A 31 -10.34 64.91 64.22
C PRO A 31 -11.77 65.16 63.71
N GLU A 32 -12.48 66.09 64.35
CA GLU A 32 -13.84 66.50 64.01
C GLU A 32 -13.89 67.20 62.64
N ARG A 33 -12.93 68.09 62.35
CA ARG A 33 -12.79 68.73 61.03
C ARG A 33 -12.58 67.71 59.90
N LEU A 34 -11.79 66.67 60.15
CA LEU A 34 -11.54 65.61 59.17
C LEU A 34 -12.79 64.76 58.97
N TYR A 35 -13.48 64.40 60.06
CA TYR A 35 -14.74 63.66 60.01
C TYR A 35 -15.82 64.44 59.24
N ASP A 36 -16.04 65.71 59.59
CA ASP A 36 -17.04 66.58 58.95
C ASP A 36 -16.72 66.84 57.47
N ALA A 37 -15.45 66.96 57.11
CA ALA A 37 -15.05 67.09 55.71
C ALA A 37 -15.28 65.80 54.93
N ARG A 38 -15.07 64.62 55.54
CA ARG A 38 -15.41 63.33 54.93
C ARG A 38 -16.91 63.17 54.73
N GLU A 39 -17.71 63.49 55.76
CA GLU A 39 -19.17 63.42 55.70
C GLU A 39 -19.73 64.40 54.64
N ARG A 40 -19.23 65.65 54.58
CA ARG A 40 -19.61 66.62 53.53
C ARG A 40 -19.24 66.16 52.12
N LYS A 41 -18.16 65.39 51.99
CA LYS A 41 -17.76 64.77 50.71
C LYS A 41 -18.59 63.53 50.38
N GLY A 42 -19.39 63.01 51.32
CA GLY A 42 -20.30 61.88 51.12
C GLY A 42 -19.59 60.54 50.85
N VAL A 43 -18.40 60.34 51.45
CA VAL A 43 -17.59 59.13 51.24
C VAL A 43 -17.40 58.34 52.54
N ASP A 44 -17.47 57.02 52.46
CA ASP A 44 -17.10 56.15 53.59
C ASP A 44 -15.56 55.98 53.70
N LEU A 45 -15.10 55.46 54.83
CA LEU A 45 -13.67 55.24 55.08
C LEU A 45 -13.03 54.24 54.11
N TYR A 46 -13.78 53.28 53.56
CA TYR A 46 -13.26 52.29 52.61
C TYR A 46 -13.05 52.91 51.22
N ARG A 47 -13.91 53.85 50.81
CA ARG A 47 -13.76 54.63 49.60
C ARG A 47 -12.58 55.59 49.73
N ALA A 48 -12.45 56.26 50.88
CA ALA A 48 -11.28 57.08 51.18
C ALA A 48 -9.98 56.25 51.20
N GLU A 49 -10.01 55.00 51.70
CA GLU A 49 -8.85 54.09 51.64
C GLU A 49 -8.44 53.76 50.20
N ARG A 50 -9.40 53.45 49.33
CA ARG A 50 -9.10 53.14 47.93
C ARG A 50 -8.45 54.32 47.19
N ASP A 51 -8.92 55.53 47.48
CA ASP A 51 -8.51 56.73 46.76
C ASP A 51 -7.19 57.30 47.31
N THR A 52 -6.99 57.28 48.64
CA THR A 52 -5.77 57.80 49.28
C THR A 52 -4.66 56.76 49.43
N LYS A 53 -5.00 55.47 49.31
CA LYS A 53 -4.13 54.32 49.64
C LYS A 53 -3.74 54.25 51.12
N ILE A 54 -4.49 54.91 52.00
CA ILE A 54 -4.31 54.84 53.46
C ILE A 54 -5.36 53.91 54.02
N ARG A 55 -4.94 52.87 54.78
CA ARG A 55 -5.89 51.87 55.31
C ARG A 55 -7.01 52.54 56.12
N ALA A 56 -8.26 52.11 55.95
CA ALA A 56 -9.44 52.71 56.59
C ALA A 56 -9.31 52.77 58.12
N ARG A 57 -8.65 51.79 58.73
CA ARG A 57 -8.35 51.80 60.18
C ARG A 57 -7.53 53.01 60.62
N TYR A 58 -6.61 53.49 59.79
CA TYR A 58 -5.76 54.64 60.07
C TYR A 58 -6.48 55.95 59.81
N LEU A 59 -7.28 56.02 58.73
CA LEU A 59 -8.16 57.17 58.49
C LEU A 59 -9.16 57.34 59.64
N GLY A 60 -9.78 56.25 60.10
CA GLY A 60 -10.64 56.27 61.27
C GLY A 60 -9.89 56.64 62.57
N ALA A 61 -8.63 56.25 62.72
CA ALA A 61 -7.82 56.69 63.85
C ALA A 61 -7.54 58.20 63.82
N LEU A 62 -7.34 58.79 62.63
CA LEU A 62 -7.21 60.24 62.47
C LEU A 62 -8.49 60.99 62.84
N GLU A 63 -9.65 60.48 62.40
CA GLU A 63 -10.97 61.08 62.69
C GLU A 63 -11.41 60.92 64.15
N ARG A 64 -10.81 59.99 64.91
CA ARG A 64 -11.01 59.84 66.36
C ARG A 64 -9.94 60.51 67.22
N GLY A 65 -8.85 61.00 66.62
CA GLY A 65 -7.69 61.52 67.34
C GLY A 65 -6.83 60.43 68.01
N ASP A 66 -7.03 59.15 67.68
CA ASP A 66 -6.30 58.00 68.22
C ASP A 66 -4.92 57.84 67.56
N TYR A 67 -4.06 58.86 67.65
CA TYR A 67 -2.75 58.87 66.96
C TYR A 67 -1.79 57.75 67.42
N LYS A 68 -2.05 57.12 68.58
CA LYS A 68 -1.32 55.95 69.10
C LYS A 68 -1.47 54.69 68.22
N ASP A 69 -2.56 54.59 67.45
CA ASP A 69 -2.85 53.44 66.58
C ASP A 69 -2.19 53.58 65.20
N LEU A 70 -1.50 54.69 64.96
CA LEU A 70 -0.80 54.96 63.70
C LEU A 70 0.64 54.42 63.74
N PRO A 71 1.25 54.10 62.58
CA PRO A 71 2.60 53.51 62.48
C PRO A 71 3.78 54.43 62.88
N GLY A 72 3.52 55.52 63.61
CA GLY A 72 4.49 56.52 64.04
C GLY A 72 4.29 57.90 63.40
N PRO A 73 4.87 58.96 64.00
CA PRO A 73 4.56 60.35 63.68
C PRO A 73 4.93 60.78 62.24
N VAL A 74 5.94 60.16 61.65
CA VAL A 74 6.35 60.41 60.24
C VAL A 74 5.25 60.00 59.27
N TYR A 75 4.65 58.83 59.50
CA TYR A 75 3.53 58.33 58.69
C TYR A 75 2.25 59.11 58.97
N THR A 76 1.99 59.50 60.21
CA THR A 76 0.84 60.36 60.57
C THR A 76 0.86 61.68 59.81
N LYS A 77 2.02 62.34 59.72
CA LYS A 77 2.17 63.58 58.93
C LYS A 77 1.84 63.36 57.46
N GLY A 78 2.33 62.26 56.88
CA GLY A 78 2.02 61.88 55.49
C GLY A 78 0.55 61.58 55.26
N PHE A 79 -0.09 60.85 56.19
CA PHE A 79 -1.50 60.50 56.12
C PHE A 79 -2.39 61.74 56.26
N LEU A 80 -2.12 62.62 57.21
CA LEU A 80 -2.85 63.88 57.37
C LEU A 80 -2.78 64.75 56.12
N ARG A 81 -1.60 64.85 55.50
CA ARG A 81 -1.41 65.64 54.28
C ARG A 81 -2.23 65.10 53.11
N ASN A 82 -2.09 63.80 52.85
CA ASN A 82 -2.78 63.14 51.74
C ASN A 82 -4.31 63.12 51.98
N TYR A 83 -4.73 62.92 53.22
CA TYR A 83 -6.15 62.91 53.56
C TYR A 83 -6.76 64.32 53.50
N ALA A 84 -6.04 65.36 53.93
CA ALA A 84 -6.48 66.76 53.75
C ALA A 84 -6.67 67.10 52.26
N LEU A 85 -5.69 66.77 51.42
CA LEU A 85 -5.78 66.95 49.96
C LEU A 85 -7.00 66.22 49.39
N TYR A 86 -7.21 64.97 49.81
CA TYR A 86 -8.38 64.21 49.39
C TYR A 86 -9.68 64.86 49.83
N LEU A 87 -9.78 65.35 51.06
CA LEU A 87 -11.00 65.98 51.60
C LEU A 87 -11.22 67.43 51.12
N GLY A 88 -10.31 67.99 50.32
CA GLY A 88 -10.39 69.37 49.86
C GLY A 88 -10.08 70.41 50.94
N LEU A 89 -9.31 70.01 51.96
CA LEU A 89 -8.83 70.89 53.04
C LEU A 89 -7.40 71.35 52.73
N ASP A 90 -7.00 72.51 53.24
CA ASP A 90 -5.62 72.99 53.12
C ASP A 90 -4.67 72.10 53.96
N PRO A 91 -3.72 71.38 53.34
CA PRO A 91 -2.84 70.48 54.07
C PRO A 91 -1.90 71.18 55.05
N ASP A 92 -1.49 72.41 54.77
CA ASP A 92 -0.58 73.15 55.65
C ASP A 92 -1.32 73.67 56.89
N GLU A 93 -2.61 74.03 56.73
CA GLU A 93 -3.49 74.37 57.84
C GLU A 93 -3.74 73.17 58.77
N ILE A 94 -4.09 72.01 58.19
CA ILE A 94 -4.32 70.75 58.92
C ILE A 94 -3.06 70.30 59.66
N LEU A 95 -1.91 70.35 59.02
CA LEU A 95 -0.63 70.01 59.66
C LEU A 95 -0.23 71.04 60.73
N GLY A 96 -0.58 72.32 60.54
CA GLY A 96 -0.38 73.37 61.53
C GLY A 96 -1.24 73.15 62.78
N GLN A 97 -2.54 72.84 62.60
CA GLN A 97 -3.43 72.51 63.70
C GLN A 97 -2.98 71.25 64.43
N TRP A 98 -2.59 70.20 63.72
CA TRP A 98 -2.06 68.97 64.30
C TRP A 98 -0.82 69.20 65.18
N ARG A 99 0.07 70.14 64.79
CA ARG A 99 1.23 70.53 65.61
C ARG A 99 0.81 71.30 66.86
N ARG A 100 -0.15 72.22 66.74
CA ARG A 100 -0.68 73.01 67.88
C ARG A 100 -1.38 72.11 68.91
N GLU A 101 -2.25 71.20 68.45
CA GLU A 101 -3.01 70.30 69.32
C GLU A 101 -2.13 69.27 70.05
N ARG A 102 -0.99 68.88 69.47
CA ARG A 102 -0.06 67.98 70.15
C ARG A 102 0.88 68.68 71.14
N GLY A 103 0.84 70.01 71.22
CA GLY A 103 1.76 70.79 72.05
C GLY A 103 3.19 70.89 71.49
N ASP A 104 3.42 70.50 70.23
CA ASP A 104 4.74 70.51 69.56
C ASP A 104 5.14 71.91 69.04
N GLY A 105 4.58 72.98 69.62
CA GLY A 105 4.68 74.37 69.18
C GLY A 105 6.02 75.07 69.42
N LYS A 106 7.15 74.35 69.36
CA LYS A 106 8.49 74.94 69.42
C LYS A 106 9.27 74.55 68.18
N GLU A 107 9.52 75.53 67.31
CA GLU A 107 10.57 75.43 66.30
C GLU A 107 11.88 75.04 66.99
N LEU A 108 12.33 73.82 66.73
CA LEU A 108 13.70 73.42 67.05
C LEU A 108 14.61 74.18 66.05
N PRO A 109 15.59 74.97 66.51
CA PRO A 109 16.65 75.47 65.63
C PRO A 109 17.33 74.27 64.95
N PRO A 110 17.98 74.44 63.78
CA PRO A 110 18.65 73.32 63.11
C PRO A 110 19.64 72.70 64.08
N ALA A 111 19.29 71.55 64.63
CA ALA A 111 20.19 70.76 65.42
C ALA A 111 21.28 70.31 64.46
N ILE A 112 22.46 70.89 64.63
CA ILE A 112 23.72 70.33 64.15
C ILE A 112 23.85 68.98 64.85
N VAL A 113 23.19 67.98 64.28
CA VAL A 113 23.58 66.59 64.46
C VAL A 113 24.82 66.49 63.62
N VAL A 114 26.00 66.43 64.24
CA VAL A 114 27.18 65.88 63.58
C VAL A 114 26.97 64.36 63.65
N PRO A 115 26.55 63.68 62.57
CA PRO A 115 26.72 62.26 62.52
C PRO A 115 28.22 62.05 62.30
N ARG A 116 28.83 61.21 63.14
CA ARG A 116 30.02 60.42 62.79
C ARG A 116 30.11 60.24 61.27
N ALA A 117 31.23 60.62 60.65
CA ALA A 117 31.39 60.60 59.18
C ALA A 117 30.85 59.29 58.58
N ILE A 118 29.65 59.38 57.99
CA ILE A 118 29.14 58.38 57.06
C ILE A 118 29.77 58.78 55.73
N ALA A 119 30.60 57.88 55.20
CA ALA A 119 31.26 58.02 53.92
C ALA A 119 30.28 58.47 52.83
N ALA A 120 30.78 59.32 51.93
CA ALA A 120 30.06 59.90 50.81
C ALA A 120 29.11 58.91 50.09
N PRO A 121 27.93 59.37 49.64
CA PRO A 121 27.12 58.60 48.71
C PRO A 121 27.96 58.30 47.46
N ARG A 122 28.06 56.98 47.21
CA ARG A 122 28.67 56.25 46.09
C ARG A 122 29.19 57.12 44.95
N LYS A 123 30.52 57.10 44.81
CA LYS A 123 31.24 57.24 43.54
C LYS A 123 30.42 56.59 42.42
N GLY A 124 30.22 57.31 41.31
CA GLY A 124 29.82 56.68 40.05
C GLY A 124 30.74 55.50 39.74
N LEU A 125 30.26 54.51 38.98
CA LEU A 125 30.94 53.25 38.69
C LEU A 125 32.45 53.49 38.41
N THR A 126 33.29 53.36 39.44
CA THR A 126 34.73 53.47 39.25
C THR A 126 35.16 52.12 38.73
N PHE A 127 35.44 52.07 37.43
CA PHE A 127 36.05 50.92 36.77
C PHE A 127 37.45 50.71 37.36
N SER A 128 37.52 49.94 38.44
CA SER A 128 38.77 49.38 38.91
C SER A 128 39.21 48.31 37.89
N PRO A 129 40.48 48.27 37.47
CA PRO A 129 40.97 47.23 36.56
C PRO A 129 40.64 45.80 37.03
N SER A 130 40.57 45.57 38.35
CA SER A 130 40.18 44.27 38.91
C SER A 130 38.71 43.91 38.65
N LEU A 131 37.79 44.88 38.62
CA LEU A 131 36.38 44.64 38.31
C LEU A 131 36.19 44.25 36.84
N ILE A 132 36.99 44.85 35.94
CA ILE A 132 37.02 44.50 34.51
C ILE A 132 37.55 43.07 34.35
N VAL A 133 38.64 42.72 35.03
CA VAL A 133 39.21 41.37 34.97
C VAL A 133 38.22 40.32 35.49
N VAL A 134 37.54 40.58 36.61
CA VAL A 134 36.52 39.67 37.16
C VAL A 134 35.35 39.54 36.19
N ALA A 135 34.81 40.64 35.66
CA ALA A 135 33.72 40.60 34.69
C ALA A 135 34.12 39.80 33.43
N LEU A 136 35.33 40.01 32.92
CA LEU A 136 35.85 39.33 31.72
C LEU A 136 36.07 37.83 31.97
N LEU A 137 36.60 37.44 33.14
CA LEU A 137 36.68 36.04 33.56
C LEU A 137 35.30 35.40 33.68
N THR A 138 34.32 36.12 34.22
CA THR A 138 32.95 35.61 34.34
C THR A 138 32.32 35.37 32.97
N ILE A 139 32.54 36.29 32.02
CA ILE A 139 32.10 36.13 30.62
C ILE A 139 32.79 34.93 29.96
N ILE A 140 34.09 34.74 30.16
CA ILE A 140 34.83 33.58 29.63
C ILE A 140 34.28 32.27 30.19
N VAL A 141 34.02 32.20 31.51
CA VAL A 141 33.46 31.00 32.15
C VAL A 141 32.04 30.72 31.63
N LEU A 142 31.20 31.75 31.47
CA LEU A 142 29.87 31.59 30.90
C LEU A 142 29.92 31.15 29.42
N ALA A 143 30.81 31.74 28.62
CA ALA A 143 31.01 31.36 27.23
C ALA A 143 31.51 29.91 27.10
N PHE A 144 32.44 29.50 27.96
CA PHE A 144 32.93 28.12 28.03
C PHE A 144 31.83 27.15 28.49
N GLY A 145 31.05 27.52 29.52
CA GLY A 145 29.90 26.74 29.98
C GLY A 145 28.81 26.61 28.91
N ALA A 146 28.51 27.67 28.17
CA ALA A 146 27.59 27.65 27.04
C ALA A 146 28.11 26.81 25.88
N TYR A 147 29.40 26.92 25.54
CA TYR A 147 30.06 26.09 24.54
C TYR A 147 29.98 24.61 24.91
N LEU A 148 30.34 24.24 26.15
CA LEU A 148 30.20 22.88 26.67
C LEU A 148 28.74 22.41 26.65
N GLY A 149 27.79 23.27 27.04
CA GLY A 149 26.37 22.96 26.98
C GLY A 149 25.89 22.64 25.57
N VAL A 150 26.27 23.45 24.57
CA VAL A 150 25.97 23.20 23.16
C VAL A 150 26.65 21.91 22.67
N GLN A 151 27.90 21.68 23.06
CA GLN A 151 28.64 20.47 22.70
C GLN A 151 27.94 19.22 23.25
N VAL A 152 27.59 19.19 24.53
CA VAL A 152 26.84 18.09 25.16
C VAL A 152 25.45 17.91 24.54
N LEU A 153 24.76 18.98 24.19
CA LEU A 153 23.46 18.91 23.51
C LEU A 153 23.56 18.31 22.10
N ARG A 154 24.65 18.59 21.37
CA ARG A 154 24.93 17.92 20.07
C ARG A 154 25.19 16.43 20.26
N PHE A 155 25.93 16.04 21.30
CA PHE A 155 26.18 14.63 21.62
C PHE A 155 24.96 13.89 22.17
N THR A 156 23.92 14.57 22.66
CA THR A 156 22.75 13.91 23.27
C THR A 156 21.59 13.67 22.30
N LYS A 157 21.50 14.41 21.19
CA LYS A 157 20.46 14.19 20.18
C LYS A 157 20.83 13.02 19.24
N PRO A 158 19.98 11.99 19.11
CA PRO A 158 20.23 10.91 18.17
C PRO A 158 20.11 11.40 16.71
N PRO A 159 20.86 10.81 15.77
CA PRO A 159 20.69 11.12 14.34
C PRO A 159 19.30 10.68 13.87
N THR A 160 18.73 11.42 12.93
CA THR A 160 17.48 11.05 12.26
C THR A 160 17.78 10.36 10.93
N VAL A 161 16.96 9.38 10.58
CA VAL A 161 17.03 8.68 9.29
C VAL A 161 15.64 8.66 8.69
N ALA A 162 15.54 9.03 7.43
CA ALA A 162 14.31 8.95 6.66
C ALA A 162 14.55 8.13 5.40
N VAL A 163 13.56 7.35 4.99
CA VAL A 163 13.49 6.69 3.69
C VAL A 163 12.50 7.50 2.85
N THR A 164 12.97 8.08 1.75
CA THR A 164 12.16 8.90 0.84
C THR A 164 11.64 8.10 -0.35
N GLN A 165 12.34 7.01 -0.72
CA GLN A 165 11.88 6.04 -1.72
C GLN A 165 12.08 4.61 -1.20
N PRO A 166 11.00 3.81 -1.07
CA PRO A 166 9.59 4.17 -1.37
C PRO A 166 9.04 5.22 -0.39
N ALA A 167 8.08 6.03 -0.84
CA ALA A 167 7.42 7.04 -0.01
C ALA A 167 6.46 6.42 1.05
N THR A 168 6.13 5.14 0.89
CA THR A 168 5.30 4.35 1.78
C THR A 168 6.09 3.21 2.40
N ALA A 169 5.68 2.78 3.58
CA ALA A 169 6.31 1.64 4.27
C ALA A 169 6.00 0.28 3.62
N VAL A 170 5.01 0.20 2.73
CA VAL A 170 4.66 -1.01 1.98
C VAL A 170 4.49 -0.62 0.52
N ILE A 171 5.12 -1.38 -0.38
CA ILE A 171 5.01 -1.22 -1.83
C ILE A 171 4.99 -2.60 -2.49
N ASP A 172 4.19 -2.73 -3.54
CA ASP A 172 4.19 -3.89 -4.43
C ASP A 172 4.97 -3.52 -5.70
N VAL A 173 5.83 -4.43 -6.16
CA VAL A 173 6.63 -4.27 -7.37
C VAL A 173 6.32 -5.39 -8.36
N ASP A 174 6.82 -5.26 -9.60
CA ASP A 174 6.65 -6.29 -10.63
C ASP A 174 7.32 -7.61 -10.22
N ASP A 175 6.78 -8.74 -10.67
CA ASP A 175 7.23 -10.10 -10.30
C ASP A 175 8.62 -10.45 -10.83
N THR A 176 9.13 -9.70 -11.82
CA THR A 176 10.49 -9.81 -12.35
C THR A 176 11.51 -8.94 -11.61
N THR A 177 11.07 -8.10 -10.67
CA THR A 177 11.94 -7.15 -9.94
C THR A 177 12.87 -7.90 -8.98
N ALA A 178 14.16 -8.00 -9.34
CA ALA A 178 15.16 -8.69 -8.54
C ALA A 178 15.89 -7.79 -7.52
N ASN A 179 15.92 -6.48 -7.75
CA ASN A 179 16.54 -5.51 -6.86
C ASN A 179 15.72 -4.22 -6.78
N TYR A 180 15.92 -3.47 -5.70
CA TYR A 180 15.25 -2.19 -5.50
C TYR A 180 16.20 -1.17 -4.90
N THR A 181 16.16 0.06 -5.39
CA THR A 181 16.99 1.14 -4.84
C THR A 181 16.20 1.88 -3.75
N LEU A 182 16.56 1.64 -2.50
CA LEU A 182 16.10 2.45 -1.38
C LEU A 182 16.84 3.79 -1.40
N LYS A 183 16.10 4.88 -1.20
CA LYS A 183 16.70 6.22 -1.06
C LYS A 183 16.16 6.92 0.17
N GLY A 184 16.93 7.85 0.68
CA GLY A 184 16.53 8.61 1.85
C GLY A 184 17.48 9.73 2.20
N THR A 185 17.24 10.32 3.36
CA THR A 185 18.06 11.40 3.92
C THR A 185 18.44 11.10 5.37
N THR A 186 19.62 11.51 5.79
CA THR A 186 20.11 11.42 7.16
C THR A 186 21.18 12.49 7.43
N LEU A 187 21.93 12.36 8.52
CA LEU A 187 23.06 13.22 8.84
C LEU A 187 24.17 13.05 7.76
N PRO A 188 24.78 14.14 7.26
CA PRO A 188 25.90 14.06 6.33
C PRO A 188 27.02 13.15 6.84
N GLY A 189 27.52 12.26 5.98
CA GLY A 189 28.58 11.31 6.33
C GLY A 189 28.18 10.16 7.27
N ALA A 190 26.90 10.06 7.67
CA ALA A 190 26.44 8.93 8.47
C ALA A 190 26.46 7.61 7.71
N THR A 191 26.70 6.52 8.43
CA THR A 191 26.62 5.17 7.87
C THR A 191 25.21 4.64 8.04
N ILE A 192 24.52 4.38 6.94
CA ILE A 192 23.21 3.73 6.93
C ILE A 192 23.43 2.22 6.95
N SER A 193 22.72 1.53 7.83
CA SER A 193 22.65 0.08 7.91
C SER A 193 21.23 -0.39 7.61
N ILE A 194 21.09 -1.22 6.57
CA ILE A 194 19.82 -1.77 6.11
C ILE A 194 19.82 -3.27 6.41
N ALA A 195 19.14 -3.66 7.47
CA ALA A 195 19.07 -5.04 7.92
C ALA A 195 17.88 -5.78 7.28
N THR A 196 18.10 -7.01 6.86
CA THR A 196 17.07 -7.94 6.39
C THR A 196 17.20 -9.25 7.18
N PRO A 197 16.10 -9.88 7.63
CA PRO A 197 16.17 -11.13 8.38
C PRO A 197 16.98 -12.22 7.65
N GLY A 198 17.98 -12.78 8.34
CA GLY A 198 18.79 -13.89 7.83
C GLY A 198 19.84 -13.52 6.77
N ARG A 199 20.19 -12.23 6.63
CA ARG A 199 21.26 -11.75 5.75
C ARG A 199 22.15 -10.73 6.46
N GLU A 200 23.38 -10.60 5.98
CA GLU A 200 24.26 -9.50 6.38
C GLU A 200 23.64 -8.14 5.99
N PRO A 201 23.70 -7.12 6.85
CA PRO A 201 23.14 -5.81 6.54
C PRO A 201 23.88 -5.13 5.39
N TYR A 202 23.12 -4.47 4.51
CA TYR A 202 23.72 -3.55 3.53
C TYR A 202 24.22 -2.31 4.27
N GLN A 203 25.39 -1.79 3.88
CA GLN A 203 25.94 -0.54 4.41
C GLN A 203 26.23 0.45 3.29
N VAL A 204 25.82 1.70 3.50
CA VAL A 204 26.12 2.82 2.61
C VAL A 204 26.38 4.07 3.44
N THR A 205 27.24 4.96 2.97
CA THR A 205 27.50 6.25 3.62
C THR A 205 26.69 7.35 2.95
N ALA A 206 26.07 8.22 3.75
CA ALA A 206 25.38 9.41 3.27
C ALA A 206 26.37 10.39 2.62
N THR A 207 25.92 11.06 1.56
CA THR A 207 26.65 12.14 0.90
C THR A 207 26.81 13.37 1.82
N SER A 208 27.57 14.38 1.37
CA SER A 208 27.72 15.66 2.08
C SER A 208 26.38 16.40 2.27
N ASP A 209 25.42 16.14 1.39
CA ASP A 209 24.09 16.74 1.45
C ASP A 209 23.11 15.90 2.30
N GLY A 210 23.58 14.80 2.89
CA GLY A 210 22.80 13.89 3.72
C GLY A 210 21.95 12.89 2.94
N GLU A 211 22.01 12.89 1.60
CA GLU A 211 21.30 11.91 0.77
C GLU A 211 22.03 10.57 0.74
N TRP A 212 21.26 9.48 0.70
CA TRP A 212 21.78 8.13 0.55
C TRP A 212 20.93 7.29 -0.40
N ALA A 213 21.57 6.33 -1.05
CA ALA A 213 20.91 5.36 -1.92
C ALA A 213 21.58 3.99 -1.80
N ALA A 214 20.80 2.93 -1.66
CA ALA A 214 21.30 1.56 -1.59
C ALA A 214 20.45 0.64 -2.45
N SER A 215 21.10 -0.19 -3.27
CA SER A 215 20.43 -1.28 -4.00
C SER A 215 20.34 -2.50 -3.10
N VAL A 216 19.12 -2.95 -2.83
CA VAL A 216 18.83 -4.16 -2.03
C VAL A 216 18.25 -5.25 -2.91
N ASP A 217 18.61 -6.50 -2.64
CA ASP A 217 18.08 -7.63 -3.39
C ASP A 217 16.69 -8.01 -2.86
N LEU A 218 15.78 -8.26 -3.79
CA LEU A 218 14.44 -8.75 -3.49
C LEU A 218 14.34 -10.25 -3.74
N ARG A 219 13.43 -10.89 -2.99
CA ARG A 219 12.94 -12.24 -3.23
C ARG A 219 11.44 -12.20 -3.49
N ARG A 220 10.91 -13.23 -4.15
CA ARG A 220 9.46 -13.43 -4.24
C ARG A 220 8.83 -13.50 -2.85
N GLY A 221 7.67 -12.89 -2.71
CA GLY A 221 6.98 -12.65 -1.46
C GLY A 221 7.36 -11.32 -0.81
N ARG A 222 7.12 -11.23 0.50
CA ARG A 222 7.32 -10.01 1.29
C ARG A 222 8.78 -9.91 1.76
N ASN A 223 9.47 -8.85 1.33
CA ASN A 223 10.82 -8.50 1.79
C ASN A 223 10.73 -7.43 2.88
N GLN A 224 11.47 -7.59 3.96
CA GLN A 224 11.55 -6.61 5.05
C GLN A 224 12.94 -5.98 5.10
N PHE A 225 12.97 -4.66 5.23
CA PHE A 225 14.18 -3.86 5.38
C PHE A 225 14.05 -2.94 6.60
N ASP A 226 14.92 -3.13 7.58
CA ASP A 226 15.00 -2.33 8.79
C ASP A 226 16.18 -1.35 8.64
N VAL A 227 15.89 -0.08 8.40
CA VAL A 227 16.87 0.97 8.08
C VAL A 227 17.21 1.78 9.34
N SER A 228 18.50 1.86 9.66
CA SER A 228 19.04 2.67 10.75
C SER A 228 20.26 3.46 10.30
N SER A 229 20.59 4.57 10.97
CA SER A 229 21.80 5.35 10.70
C SER A 229 22.74 5.36 11.90
N LEU A 230 24.04 5.42 11.65
CA LEU A 230 25.11 5.58 12.63
C LEU A 230 25.83 6.91 12.38
N ASP A 231 25.84 7.77 13.39
CA ASP A 231 26.57 9.04 13.37
C ASP A 231 28.09 8.78 13.49
N PRO A 232 28.91 9.30 12.56
CA PRO A 232 30.34 9.02 12.51
C PRO A 232 31.13 9.78 13.59
N GLU A 233 30.60 10.90 14.10
CA GLU A 233 31.25 11.70 15.14
C GLU A 233 30.92 11.18 16.54
N THR A 234 29.67 10.81 16.77
CA THR A 234 29.19 10.42 18.11
C THR A 234 29.13 8.91 18.32
N GLY A 235 29.16 8.12 17.24
CA GLY A 235 28.97 6.67 17.28
C GLY A 235 27.55 6.24 17.67
N LYS A 236 26.59 7.18 17.73
CA LYS A 236 25.20 6.89 18.11
C LYS A 236 24.38 6.41 16.93
N ARG A 237 23.48 5.47 17.21
CA ARG A 237 22.47 5.00 16.24
C ARG A 237 21.22 5.86 16.29
N SER A 238 20.48 5.89 15.19
CA SER A 238 19.14 6.49 15.16
C SER A 238 18.26 5.87 16.24
N ALA A 239 17.42 6.70 16.87
CA ALA A 239 16.55 6.25 17.95
C ALA A 239 15.43 5.31 17.46
N GLU A 240 14.98 5.53 16.24
CA GLU A 240 13.99 4.70 15.56
C GLU A 240 14.61 4.07 14.31
N THR A 241 14.11 2.89 13.99
CA THR A 241 14.44 2.15 12.76
C THR A 241 13.27 2.31 11.80
N VAL A 242 13.54 2.75 10.57
CA VAL A 242 12.51 2.86 9.53
C VAL A 242 12.35 1.49 8.89
N ARG A 243 11.19 0.87 9.08
CA ARG A 243 10.86 -0.45 8.54
C ARG A 243 10.10 -0.32 7.23
N ILE A 244 10.66 -0.89 6.16
CA ILE A 244 10.08 -0.92 4.82
C ILE A 244 9.78 -2.36 4.44
N PHE A 245 8.63 -2.56 3.80
CA PHE A 245 8.23 -3.82 3.19
C PHE A 245 8.08 -3.65 1.68
N ILE A 246 8.71 -4.54 0.92
CA ILE A 246 8.58 -4.60 -0.54
C ILE A 246 8.06 -5.99 -0.90
N THR A 247 6.86 -6.05 -1.46
CA THR A 247 6.25 -7.31 -1.90
C THR A 247 6.55 -7.52 -3.37
N VAL A 248 7.22 -8.63 -3.70
CA VAL A 248 7.33 -9.13 -5.07
C VAL A 248 6.30 -10.25 -5.20
N PRO A 249 5.28 -10.14 -6.06
CA PRO A 249 4.29 -11.21 -6.20
C PRO A 249 4.94 -12.51 -6.69
N PHE A 250 4.32 -13.65 -6.35
CA PHE A 250 4.70 -14.92 -6.96
C PHE A 250 4.12 -14.98 -8.38
N LEU A 251 4.91 -15.45 -9.34
CA LEU A 251 4.43 -15.71 -10.70
C LEU A 251 3.21 -16.65 -10.64
N VAL A 252 2.05 -16.15 -11.07
CA VAL A 252 0.84 -16.96 -11.20
C VAL A 252 0.91 -17.63 -12.56
N ILE A 253 1.33 -18.88 -12.59
CA ILE A 253 1.36 -19.66 -13.82
C ILE A 253 -0.06 -20.17 -14.10
N GLU A 254 -0.80 -19.44 -14.92
CA GLU A 254 -2.15 -19.82 -15.33
C GLU A 254 -2.13 -20.84 -16.48
N ALA A 255 -3.04 -21.80 -16.44
CA ALA A 255 -3.25 -22.71 -17.56
C ALA A 255 -3.95 -21.98 -18.72
N PRO A 256 -3.68 -22.36 -19.98
CA PRO A 256 -4.39 -21.76 -21.12
C PRO A 256 -5.88 -22.04 -21.05
N THR A 257 -6.71 -21.09 -21.47
CA THR A 257 -8.14 -21.37 -21.70
C THR A 257 -8.29 -21.97 -23.09
N LEU A 258 -9.11 -23.00 -23.25
CA LEU A 258 -9.36 -23.65 -24.54
C LEU A 258 -10.86 -23.90 -24.72
N THR A 259 -11.37 -23.57 -25.91
CA THR A 259 -12.74 -23.86 -26.35
C THR A 259 -12.71 -24.43 -27.76
N LEU A 260 -13.68 -25.28 -28.10
CA LEU A 260 -13.82 -25.90 -29.41
C LEU A 260 -15.23 -25.66 -29.96
N ASP A 261 -15.29 -24.92 -31.07
CA ASP A 261 -16.51 -24.63 -31.81
C ASP A 261 -16.80 -25.73 -32.83
N GLN A 262 -15.76 -26.26 -33.50
CA GLN A 262 -15.85 -27.41 -34.39
C GLN A 262 -14.67 -28.37 -34.21
N PRO A 263 -14.87 -29.69 -34.42
CA PRO A 263 -16.17 -30.34 -34.59
C PRO A 263 -16.97 -30.34 -33.27
N SER A 264 -18.30 -30.41 -33.37
CA SER A 264 -19.12 -30.74 -32.21
C SER A 264 -18.82 -32.16 -31.74
N ASP A 265 -19.14 -32.47 -30.48
CA ASP A 265 -19.01 -33.84 -30.01
C ASP A 265 -20.02 -34.74 -30.76
N GLU A 266 -19.60 -35.97 -31.03
CA GLU A 266 -20.32 -36.96 -31.84
C GLU A 266 -20.62 -36.54 -33.30
N ALA A 267 -19.94 -35.53 -33.83
CA ALA A 267 -20.15 -35.07 -35.20
C ALA A 267 -19.93 -36.20 -36.22
N SER A 268 -20.85 -36.32 -37.19
CA SER A 268 -20.65 -37.16 -38.37
C SER A 268 -20.20 -36.29 -39.54
N VAL A 269 -19.03 -36.60 -40.09
CA VAL A 269 -18.43 -35.86 -41.22
C VAL A 269 -18.33 -36.77 -42.42
N GLU A 270 -18.82 -36.30 -43.56
CA GLU A 270 -18.68 -36.97 -44.85
C GLU A 270 -17.50 -36.37 -45.60
N ASN A 271 -16.54 -37.18 -46.04
CA ASN A 271 -15.44 -36.82 -46.96
C ASN A 271 -14.61 -35.55 -46.62
N GLY A 272 -13.31 -35.73 -46.35
CA GLY A 272 -12.31 -34.64 -46.31
C GLY A 272 -11.84 -34.28 -44.91
N ALA A 273 -11.01 -33.22 -44.82
CA ALA A 273 -10.47 -32.75 -43.57
C ALA A 273 -11.58 -32.24 -42.63
N ILE A 274 -11.48 -32.62 -41.37
CA ILE A 274 -12.35 -32.09 -40.32
C ILE A 274 -11.80 -30.72 -39.91
N PRO A 275 -12.58 -29.64 -40.00
CA PRO A 275 -12.16 -28.35 -39.49
C PRO A 275 -12.12 -28.41 -37.95
N VAL A 276 -10.95 -28.18 -37.38
CA VAL A 276 -10.78 -28.03 -35.93
C VAL A 276 -10.66 -26.54 -35.65
N ILE A 277 -11.74 -25.98 -35.13
CA ILE A 277 -11.93 -24.53 -34.93
C ILE A 277 -12.25 -24.28 -33.47
N GLY A 278 -11.60 -23.26 -32.90
CA GLY A 278 -11.89 -22.84 -31.54
C GLY A 278 -11.11 -21.60 -31.13
N ARG A 279 -11.07 -21.36 -29.83
CA ARG A 279 -10.29 -20.28 -29.22
C ARG A 279 -9.40 -20.81 -28.12
N ALA A 280 -8.16 -20.33 -28.11
CA ALA A 280 -7.18 -20.57 -27.06
C ALA A 280 -6.57 -19.24 -26.61
N THR A 281 -6.58 -18.97 -25.31
CA THR A 281 -5.90 -17.81 -24.71
C THR A 281 -4.78 -18.27 -23.80
N ASN A 282 -3.74 -17.45 -23.66
CA ASN A 282 -2.53 -17.78 -22.89
C ASN A 282 -1.86 -19.09 -23.37
N ALA A 283 -1.94 -19.37 -24.68
CA ALA A 283 -1.37 -20.56 -25.31
C ALA A 283 -0.27 -20.15 -26.30
N GLU A 284 0.92 -20.72 -26.17
CA GLU A 284 2.00 -20.61 -27.16
C GLU A 284 1.77 -21.60 -28.31
N THR A 285 1.24 -22.79 -27.99
CA THR A 285 0.99 -23.84 -28.97
C THR A 285 -0.38 -24.46 -28.79
N VAL A 286 -1.00 -24.83 -29.91
CA VAL A 286 -2.21 -25.66 -29.94
C VAL A 286 -1.92 -26.87 -30.83
N ILE A 287 -2.05 -28.07 -30.28
CA ILE A 287 -1.74 -29.33 -30.98
C ILE A 287 -3.01 -30.17 -31.08
N VAL A 288 -3.31 -30.63 -32.30
CA VAL A 288 -4.41 -31.53 -32.61
C VAL A 288 -3.87 -32.95 -32.83
N LYS A 289 -4.45 -33.92 -32.14
CA LYS A 289 -4.16 -35.36 -32.27
C LYS A 289 -5.47 -36.12 -32.45
N ALA A 290 -5.41 -37.34 -32.98
CA ALA A 290 -6.54 -38.26 -32.92
C ALA A 290 -6.13 -39.70 -32.60
N ALA A 291 -7.07 -40.44 -32.03
CA ALA A 291 -6.99 -41.87 -31.80
C ALA A 291 -8.14 -42.57 -32.54
N TYR A 292 -7.84 -43.69 -33.21
CA TYR A 292 -8.85 -44.50 -33.88
C TYR A 292 -9.61 -45.32 -32.84
N VAL A 293 -10.95 -45.21 -32.87
CA VAL A 293 -11.85 -45.90 -31.92
C VAL A 293 -12.37 -47.20 -32.54
N GLY A 294 -12.70 -47.20 -33.82
CA GLY A 294 -13.24 -48.37 -34.52
C GLY A 294 -13.96 -48.02 -35.82
N PRO A 295 -14.49 -49.01 -36.54
CA PRO A 295 -15.27 -48.76 -37.76
C PRO A 295 -16.58 -48.02 -37.45
N VAL A 296 -17.18 -47.40 -38.48
CA VAL A 296 -18.52 -46.82 -38.39
C VAL A 296 -19.55 -47.95 -38.28
N ASP A 297 -20.57 -47.79 -37.44
CA ASP A 297 -21.57 -48.83 -37.21
C ASP A 297 -22.29 -49.19 -38.53
N GLY A 298 -22.30 -50.48 -38.90
CA GLY A 298 -22.91 -50.99 -40.15
C GLY A 298 -21.94 -51.37 -41.28
N GLU A 299 -20.63 -51.09 -41.15
CA GLU A 299 -19.62 -51.49 -42.17
C GLU A 299 -19.04 -52.90 -42.00
N VAL A 300 -19.41 -53.61 -40.92
CA VAL A 300 -18.98 -54.99 -40.68
C VAL A 300 -19.93 -55.95 -41.41
N ILE A 301 -19.59 -56.31 -42.64
CA ILE A 301 -20.29 -57.38 -43.35
C ILE A 301 -19.98 -58.70 -42.63
N ALA A 302 -21.01 -59.42 -42.21
CA ALA A 302 -20.86 -60.71 -41.52
C ALA A 302 -20.07 -61.69 -42.40
N GLY A 303 -18.91 -62.16 -41.90
CA GLY A 303 -18.05 -63.14 -42.58
C GLY A 303 -16.73 -62.62 -43.13
N THR A 304 -16.47 -61.30 -43.11
CA THR A 304 -15.17 -60.73 -43.49
C THR A 304 -14.18 -60.69 -42.32
N LYS A 305 -12.88 -60.92 -42.59
CA LYS A 305 -11.80 -60.77 -41.60
C LYS A 305 -11.84 -59.37 -40.99
N THR A 306 -11.59 -59.26 -39.68
CA THR A 306 -11.51 -57.98 -38.96
C THR A 306 -10.64 -56.99 -39.74
N PRO A 307 -11.16 -55.81 -40.14
CA PRO A 307 -10.38 -54.82 -40.87
C PRO A 307 -9.18 -54.38 -40.03
N THR A 308 -8.01 -54.30 -40.65
CA THR A 308 -6.80 -53.75 -40.00
C THR A 308 -7.05 -52.28 -39.66
N PRO A 309 -6.74 -51.83 -38.43
CA PRO A 309 -6.88 -50.42 -38.07
C PRO A 309 -6.13 -49.49 -39.03
N PRO A 310 -6.69 -48.33 -39.38
CA PRO A 310 -6.02 -47.36 -40.24
C PRO A 310 -4.78 -46.78 -39.54
N ALA A 311 -3.86 -46.23 -40.33
CA ALA A 311 -2.71 -45.51 -39.80
C ALA A 311 -3.17 -44.27 -39.01
N ILE A 312 -2.61 -44.08 -37.82
CA ILE A 312 -2.89 -42.91 -36.99
C ILE A 312 -2.24 -41.67 -37.63
N PRO A 313 -2.99 -40.57 -37.84
CA PRO A 313 -2.45 -39.35 -38.41
C PRO A 313 -1.41 -38.72 -37.47
N LYS A 314 -0.43 -38.02 -38.04
CA LYS A 314 0.55 -37.27 -37.26
C LYS A 314 -0.14 -36.08 -36.56
N PRO A 315 0.34 -35.67 -35.37
CA PRO A 315 -0.13 -34.45 -34.74
C PRO A 315 0.05 -33.22 -35.64
N VAL A 316 -0.90 -32.29 -35.58
CA VAL A 316 -0.86 -31.03 -36.34
C VAL A 316 -0.84 -29.86 -35.35
N ASN A 317 0.05 -28.89 -35.59
CA ASN A 317 0.09 -27.64 -34.83
C ASN A 317 -0.87 -26.64 -35.49
N ALA A 318 -1.83 -26.12 -34.73
CA ALA A 318 -2.70 -25.04 -35.16
C ALA A 318 -2.05 -23.69 -34.83
N THR A 319 -2.03 -22.78 -35.79
CA THR A 319 -1.60 -21.40 -35.58
C THR A 319 -2.73 -20.66 -34.86
N VAL A 320 -2.39 -20.03 -33.72
CA VAL A 320 -3.31 -19.17 -32.96
C VAL A 320 -3.12 -17.73 -33.41
N ALA A 321 -4.20 -17.06 -33.78
CA ALA A 321 -4.20 -15.65 -34.15
C ALA A 321 -4.15 -14.73 -32.92
N ASP A 322 -3.86 -13.44 -33.13
CA ASP A 322 -3.74 -12.45 -32.04
C ASP A 322 -5.03 -12.29 -31.20
N ASP A 323 -6.19 -12.59 -31.78
CA ASP A 323 -7.49 -12.59 -31.09
C ASP A 323 -7.80 -13.89 -30.34
N GLY A 324 -6.85 -14.84 -30.32
CA GLY A 324 -6.95 -16.15 -29.70
C GLY A 324 -7.69 -17.20 -30.53
N THR A 325 -8.17 -16.89 -31.74
CA THR A 325 -8.82 -17.87 -32.61
C THR A 325 -7.81 -18.80 -33.29
N PHE A 326 -8.23 -20.04 -33.57
CA PHE A 326 -7.47 -20.95 -34.42
C PHE A 326 -8.41 -21.78 -35.30
N SER A 327 -7.91 -22.16 -36.48
CA SER A 327 -8.61 -23.04 -37.41
C SER A 327 -7.59 -23.86 -38.19
N THR A 328 -7.69 -25.18 -38.11
CA THR A 328 -6.82 -26.08 -38.89
C THR A 328 -7.61 -27.26 -39.45
N PRO A 329 -7.41 -27.62 -40.74
CA PRO A 329 -7.95 -28.85 -41.29
C PRO A 329 -7.21 -30.07 -40.72
N PHE A 330 -7.95 -31.08 -40.25
CA PHE A 330 -7.38 -32.32 -39.73
C PHE A 330 -7.91 -33.52 -40.51
N GLU A 331 -7.01 -34.12 -41.31
CA GLU A 331 -7.35 -35.23 -42.22
C GLU A 331 -7.47 -36.55 -41.47
N LEU A 332 -8.67 -37.14 -41.51
CA LEU A 332 -8.97 -38.44 -40.91
C LEU A 332 -9.49 -39.41 -41.99
N THR A 333 -9.17 -40.69 -41.83
CA THR A 333 -9.73 -41.76 -42.67
C THR A 333 -11.08 -42.23 -42.12
N THR A 334 -11.80 -43.03 -42.90
CA THR A 334 -13.11 -43.56 -42.51
C THR A 334 -13.05 -44.30 -41.17
N GLY A 335 -14.05 -44.08 -40.32
CA GLY A 335 -14.16 -44.69 -39.00
C GLY A 335 -14.54 -43.70 -37.91
N ARG A 336 -14.64 -44.21 -36.68
CA ARG A 336 -14.83 -43.44 -35.47
C ARG A 336 -13.48 -43.04 -34.90
N TRP A 337 -13.35 -41.77 -34.53
CA TRP A 337 -12.13 -41.18 -34.01
C TRP A 337 -12.41 -40.33 -32.79
N THR A 338 -11.43 -40.26 -31.91
CA THR A 338 -11.40 -39.32 -30.79
C THR A 338 -10.32 -38.29 -31.08
N ILE A 339 -10.71 -37.05 -31.35
CA ILE A 339 -9.81 -35.91 -31.55
C ILE A 339 -9.50 -35.30 -30.19
N THR A 340 -8.22 -35.05 -29.90
CA THR A 340 -7.77 -34.32 -28.71
C THR A 340 -7.03 -33.07 -29.14
N VAL A 341 -7.47 -31.92 -28.63
CA VAL A 341 -6.84 -30.62 -28.85
C VAL A 341 -6.22 -30.18 -27.54
N THR A 342 -4.93 -29.91 -27.55
CA THR A 342 -4.15 -29.49 -26.37
C THR A 342 -3.56 -28.12 -26.61
N ALA A 343 -3.96 -27.13 -25.81
CA ALA A 343 -3.31 -25.83 -25.73
C ALA A 343 -2.22 -25.87 -24.64
N THR A 344 -1.03 -25.32 -24.91
CA THR A 344 0.08 -25.26 -23.95
C THR A 344 0.60 -23.82 -23.84
N SER A 345 0.74 -23.29 -22.63
CA SER A 345 1.30 -21.97 -22.35
C SER A 345 2.83 -21.96 -22.45
N PRO A 346 3.48 -20.77 -22.54
CA PRO A 346 4.95 -20.67 -22.53
C PRO A 346 5.62 -21.32 -21.32
N ASP A 347 4.93 -21.33 -20.18
CA ASP A 347 5.40 -21.94 -18.94
C ASP A 347 5.13 -23.45 -18.86
N GLY A 348 4.63 -24.06 -19.94
CA GLY A 348 4.38 -25.50 -20.05
C GLY A 348 3.11 -26.03 -19.38
N LYS A 349 2.19 -25.15 -18.94
CA LYS A 349 0.85 -25.58 -18.49
C LYS A 349 -0.01 -25.91 -19.70
N SER A 350 -0.86 -26.91 -19.59
CA SER A 350 -1.71 -27.33 -20.70
C SER A 350 -3.16 -27.57 -20.29
N THR A 351 -4.05 -27.33 -21.25
CA THR A 351 -5.48 -27.62 -21.18
C THR A 351 -5.85 -28.42 -22.42
N SER A 352 -6.59 -29.52 -22.24
CA SER A 352 -7.01 -30.39 -23.35
C SER A 352 -8.51 -30.55 -23.42
N LEU A 353 -9.04 -30.59 -24.63
CA LEU A 353 -10.43 -30.94 -24.93
C LEU A 353 -10.49 -32.06 -25.94
N THR A 354 -11.54 -32.86 -25.85
CA THR A 354 -11.73 -34.05 -26.68
C THR A 354 -13.08 -33.99 -27.41
N ARG A 355 -13.10 -34.48 -28.66
CA ARG A 355 -14.29 -34.63 -29.50
C ARG A 355 -14.31 -36.00 -30.14
N ASN A 356 -15.40 -36.73 -29.98
CA ASN A 356 -15.65 -37.95 -30.73
C ASN A 356 -16.29 -37.60 -32.07
N VAL A 357 -15.79 -38.18 -33.16
CA VAL A 357 -16.29 -37.93 -34.51
C VAL A 357 -16.39 -39.23 -35.28
N SER A 358 -17.36 -39.30 -36.19
CA SER A 358 -17.52 -40.41 -37.13
C SER A 358 -17.30 -39.92 -38.55
N VAL A 359 -16.26 -40.42 -39.21
CA VAL A 359 -15.94 -40.07 -40.59
C VAL A 359 -16.49 -41.15 -41.50
N ALA A 360 -17.46 -40.80 -42.33
CA ALA A 360 -18.01 -41.69 -43.35
C ALA A 360 -17.45 -41.31 -44.73
N PHE A 361 -17.06 -42.30 -45.52
CA PHE A 361 -16.70 -42.08 -46.93
C PHE A 361 -17.96 -42.15 -47.78
N LYS A 362 -18.35 -41.03 -48.37
CA LYS A 362 -19.47 -40.95 -49.29
C LYS A 362 -18.96 -41.05 -50.72
N GLY A 363 -19.01 -42.27 -51.25
CA GLY A 363 -18.50 -42.61 -52.56
C GLY A 363 -18.14 -44.09 -52.66
N VAL A 364 -17.52 -44.45 -53.77
CA VAL A 364 -17.10 -45.82 -54.07
C VAL A 364 -15.61 -45.84 -54.32
N ASN A 365 -14.83 -46.40 -53.40
CA ASN A 365 -13.42 -46.71 -53.60
C ASN A 365 -13.29 -48.24 -53.75
N LEU A 366 -13.04 -48.70 -54.97
CA LEU A 366 -13.00 -50.11 -55.31
C LEU A 366 -11.60 -50.52 -55.73
N ALA A 367 -11.00 -51.46 -54.99
CA ALA A 367 -9.81 -52.16 -55.43
C ALA A 367 -10.19 -53.52 -56.03
N VAL A 368 -9.64 -53.83 -57.20
CA VAL A 368 -9.86 -55.06 -57.96
C VAL A 368 -8.52 -55.77 -58.11
N THR A 369 -8.35 -56.90 -57.44
CA THR A 369 -7.11 -57.69 -57.45
C THR A 369 -7.34 -59.02 -58.15
N VAL A 370 -6.51 -59.39 -59.12
CA VAL A 370 -6.56 -60.72 -59.74
C VAL A 370 -5.66 -61.68 -58.96
N LYS A 371 -6.19 -62.81 -58.46
CA LYS A 371 -5.43 -63.85 -57.74
C LYS A 371 -5.68 -65.23 -58.35
N GLY A 372 -4.60 -65.92 -58.75
CA GLY A 372 -4.66 -67.29 -59.26
C GLY A 372 -4.90 -67.42 -60.77
N GLY A 373 -4.55 -66.40 -61.56
CA GLY A 373 -4.66 -66.46 -63.02
C GLY A 373 -4.63 -65.09 -63.70
N ARG A 374 -5.31 -64.98 -64.85
CA ARG A 374 -5.54 -63.72 -65.57
C ARG A 374 -7.04 -63.47 -65.72
N ALA A 375 -7.45 -62.21 -65.66
CA ALA A 375 -8.85 -61.83 -65.86
C ALA A 375 -8.92 -60.66 -66.85
N TRP A 376 -9.82 -60.75 -67.83
CA TRP A 376 -10.19 -59.58 -68.63
C TRP A 376 -11.14 -58.71 -67.81
N ILE A 377 -10.85 -57.41 -67.68
CA ILE A 377 -11.59 -56.47 -66.84
C ILE A 377 -11.97 -55.24 -67.67
N LYS A 378 -13.22 -54.81 -67.51
CA LYS A 378 -13.76 -53.55 -68.04
C LYS A 378 -14.50 -52.83 -66.93
N VAL A 379 -14.27 -51.53 -66.76
CA VAL A 379 -14.75 -50.78 -65.59
C VAL A 379 -15.46 -49.51 -66.01
N TRP A 380 -16.56 -49.19 -65.35
CA TRP A 380 -17.25 -47.92 -65.43
C TRP A 380 -17.30 -47.26 -64.06
N VAL A 381 -16.96 -45.98 -63.99
CA VAL A 381 -17.02 -45.14 -62.81
C VAL A 381 -18.08 -44.08 -63.05
N ASP A 382 -19.10 -44.03 -62.19
CA ASP A 382 -20.25 -43.13 -62.29
C ASP A 382 -20.89 -43.14 -63.70
N GLY A 383 -21.05 -44.36 -64.24
CA GLY A 383 -21.65 -44.61 -65.56
C GLY A 383 -20.72 -44.41 -66.76
N LYS A 384 -19.57 -43.74 -66.59
CA LYS A 384 -18.58 -43.47 -67.65
C LYS A 384 -17.45 -44.50 -67.62
N LEU A 385 -16.90 -44.84 -68.78
CA LEU A 385 -15.80 -45.80 -68.85
C LEU A 385 -14.57 -45.31 -68.07
N ALA A 386 -13.95 -46.18 -67.28
CA ALA A 386 -12.80 -45.84 -66.45
C ALA A 386 -11.58 -45.43 -67.30
N PRO A 387 -10.94 -44.29 -67.00
CA PRO A 387 -9.69 -43.90 -67.64
C PRO A 387 -8.63 -44.99 -67.45
N GLY A 388 -7.92 -45.38 -68.52
CA GLY A 388 -6.82 -46.34 -68.48
C GLY A 388 -7.17 -47.82 -68.73
N ILE A 389 -8.46 -48.20 -68.73
CA ILE A 389 -8.89 -49.57 -69.10
C ILE A 389 -9.24 -49.70 -70.59
N GLY A 390 -9.66 -48.59 -71.23
CA GLY A 390 -9.98 -48.54 -72.65
C GLY A 390 -11.32 -49.22 -73.01
N ALA A 391 -11.88 -48.87 -74.19
CA ALA A 391 -13.22 -49.31 -74.59
C ALA A 391 -13.34 -50.82 -74.79
N ALA A 392 -12.22 -51.47 -75.15
CA ALA A 392 -12.11 -52.91 -75.35
C ALA A 392 -11.85 -53.71 -74.05
N GLY A 393 -11.72 -53.04 -72.89
CA GLY A 393 -11.28 -53.66 -71.65
C GLY A 393 -9.81 -54.08 -71.68
N GLN A 394 -9.30 -54.60 -70.57
CA GLN A 394 -7.89 -54.96 -70.42
C GLN A 394 -7.73 -56.31 -69.71
N VAL A 395 -6.78 -57.13 -70.18
CA VAL A 395 -6.37 -58.34 -69.44
C VAL A 395 -5.41 -57.97 -68.32
N ILE A 396 -5.75 -58.35 -67.10
CA ILE A 396 -5.00 -58.10 -65.88
C ILE A 396 -4.36 -59.40 -65.41
N ALA A 397 -3.05 -59.35 -65.18
CA ALA A 397 -2.25 -60.49 -64.74
C ALA A 397 -2.40 -60.76 -63.23
N ASN A 398 -2.01 -61.97 -62.83
CA ASN A 398 -2.01 -62.42 -61.43
C ASN A 398 -1.23 -61.44 -60.54
N GLY A 399 -1.76 -61.16 -59.35
CA GLY A 399 -1.17 -60.28 -58.34
C GLY A 399 -1.35 -58.79 -58.59
N LYS A 400 -1.85 -58.37 -59.76
CA LYS A 400 -2.08 -56.95 -60.06
C LYS A 400 -3.38 -56.46 -59.41
N THR A 401 -3.30 -55.28 -58.78
CA THR A 401 -4.44 -54.56 -58.19
C THR A 401 -4.70 -53.29 -58.97
N LEU A 402 -5.95 -53.04 -59.30
CA LEU A 402 -6.45 -51.80 -59.90
C LEU A 402 -7.34 -51.09 -58.89
N THR A 403 -7.20 -49.77 -58.76
CA THR A 403 -8.00 -48.98 -57.82
C THR A 403 -8.79 -47.93 -58.57
N PHE A 404 -10.08 -47.83 -58.25
CA PHE A 404 -11.03 -46.92 -58.88
C PHE A 404 -11.78 -46.14 -57.80
N LYS A 405 -12.02 -44.85 -58.06
CA LYS A 405 -12.77 -43.96 -57.16
C LYS A 405 -13.92 -43.32 -57.93
N GLY A 406 -15.14 -43.44 -57.41
CA GLY A 406 -16.37 -42.84 -57.95
C GLY A 406 -17.19 -42.17 -56.85
N ARG A 407 -18.15 -41.34 -57.25
CA ARG A 407 -19.06 -40.63 -56.34
C ARG A 407 -20.32 -41.44 -56.02
N ASP A 408 -20.86 -42.15 -57.00
CA ASP A 408 -22.17 -42.80 -56.91
C ASP A 408 -22.08 -44.32 -57.08
N SER A 409 -21.34 -44.79 -58.09
CA SER A 409 -21.20 -46.23 -58.34
C SER A 409 -19.99 -46.58 -59.19
N ILE A 410 -19.45 -47.79 -58.98
CA ILE A 410 -18.48 -48.40 -59.87
C ILE A 410 -19.05 -49.72 -60.37
N GLU A 411 -18.95 -49.98 -61.67
CA GLU A 411 -19.32 -51.25 -62.28
C GLU A 411 -18.10 -51.91 -62.88
N VAL A 412 -17.89 -53.18 -62.56
CA VAL A 412 -16.77 -53.98 -63.06
C VAL A 412 -17.31 -55.20 -63.77
N ARG A 413 -17.04 -55.29 -65.07
CA ARG A 413 -17.19 -56.52 -65.83
C ARG A 413 -15.87 -57.28 -65.82
N THR A 414 -15.91 -58.53 -65.39
CA THR A 414 -14.75 -59.42 -65.41
C THR A 414 -15.06 -60.68 -66.19
N GLY A 415 -14.12 -61.14 -67.01
CA GLY A 415 -14.21 -62.39 -67.76
C GLY A 415 -13.92 -63.63 -66.91
N SER A 416 -13.38 -63.45 -65.70
CA SER A 416 -13.00 -64.54 -64.79
C SER A 416 -13.32 -64.15 -63.34
N SER A 417 -14.60 -64.18 -62.96
CA SER A 417 -15.05 -63.72 -61.62
C SER A 417 -14.40 -64.48 -60.46
N GLY A 418 -14.21 -65.79 -60.57
CA GLY A 418 -13.64 -66.62 -59.50
C GLY A 418 -12.19 -66.27 -59.10
N VAL A 419 -11.44 -65.59 -59.97
CA VAL A 419 -10.06 -65.12 -59.68
C VAL A 419 -10.00 -63.60 -59.48
N THR A 420 -11.13 -62.90 -59.55
CA THR A 420 -11.22 -61.44 -59.40
C THR A 420 -11.71 -61.10 -58.00
N GLN A 421 -10.84 -60.55 -57.16
CA GLN A 421 -11.11 -60.20 -55.77
C GLN A 421 -11.45 -58.71 -55.67
N PHE A 422 -12.51 -58.37 -54.93
CA PHE A 422 -12.95 -57.00 -54.73
C PHE A 422 -12.72 -56.56 -53.29
N THR A 423 -12.31 -55.30 -53.12
CA THR A 423 -12.27 -54.58 -51.84
C THR A 423 -13.00 -53.27 -52.01
N LEU A 424 -14.12 -53.10 -51.31
CA LEU A 424 -15.00 -51.93 -51.40
C LEU A 424 -14.84 -51.07 -50.14
N ASN A 425 -14.45 -49.81 -50.30
CA ASN A 425 -14.25 -48.84 -49.22
C ASN A 425 -13.34 -49.36 -48.09
N GLY A 426 -12.40 -50.25 -48.43
CA GLY A 426 -11.49 -50.90 -47.47
C GLY A 426 -11.96 -52.27 -46.97
N THR A 427 -13.24 -52.62 -47.16
CA THR A 427 -13.79 -53.93 -46.80
C THR A 427 -13.54 -54.95 -47.91
N GLN A 428 -12.80 -56.02 -47.60
CA GLN A 428 -12.48 -57.08 -48.57
C GLN A 428 -13.71 -57.97 -48.79
N LEU A 429 -14.31 -57.90 -49.99
CA LEU A 429 -15.48 -58.71 -50.37
C LEU A 429 -15.11 -60.08 -50.92
N GLY A 430 -13.87 -60.22 -51.40
CA GLY A 430 -13.41 -61.46 -52.02
C GLY A 430 -13.85 -61.59 -53.49
N ALA A 431 -13.88 -62.82 -54.01
CA ALA A 431 -14.45 -63.09 -55.33
C ALA A 431 -15.97 -63.24 -55.21
N LEU A 432 -16.71 -62.44 -55.98
CA LEU A 432 -18.17 -62.41 -55.93
C LEU A 432 -18.84 -63.43 -56.87
N GLY A 433 -18.09 -64.04 -57.79
CA GLY A 433 -18.64 -64.88 -58.84
C GLY A 433 -17.86 -66.16 -59.12
N LYS A 434 -18.35 -66.95 -60.07
CA LYS A 434 -17.79 -68.28 -60.40
C LYS A 434 -16.59 -68.19 -61.34
N SER A 435 -15.70 -69.18 -61.28
CA SER A 435 -14.54 -69.24 -62.19
C SER A 435 -15.00 -69.45 -63.64
N GLY A 436 -14.40 -68.70 -64.58
CA GLY A 436 -14.62 -68.86 -66.02
C GLY A 436 -15.92 -68.28 -66.59
N VAL A 437 -16.78 -67.66 -65.78
CA VAL A 437 -18.02 -67.01 -66.25
C VAL A 437 -17.82 -65.49 -66.28
N PRO A 438 -18.05 -64.82 -67.43
CA PRO A 438 -18.05 -63.37 -67.50
C PRO A 438 -19.26 -62.76 -66.79
N GLU A 439 -19.02 -61.92 -65.80
CA GLU A 439 -20.09 -61.26 -65.02
C GLU A 439 -19.79 -59.78 -64.83
N THR A 440 -20.85 -59.00 -64.59
CA THR A 440 -20.74 -57.57 -64.30
C THR A 440 -21.32 -57.29 -62.92
N TRP A 441 -20.50 -56.69 -62.06
CA TRP A 441 -20.84 -56.37 -60.68
C TRP A 441 -20.89 -54.86 -60.48
N ARG A 442 -21.96 -54.36 -59.86
CA ARG A 442 -22.15 -52.96 -59.52
C ARG A 442 -21.96 -52.76 -58.02
N PHE A 443 -21.18 -51.74 -57.68
CA PHE A 443 -20.84 -51.34 -56.32
C PHE A 443 -21.39 -49.93 -56.10
N ALA A 444 -22.42 -49.81 -55.26
CA ALA A 444 -23.11 -48.56 -54.96
C ALA A 444 -23.52 -48.50 -53.47
N PRO A 445 -22.57 -48.27 -52.54
CA PRO A 445 -22.85 -48.14 -51.11
C PRO A 445 -23.98 -47.14 -50.82
N PRO A 446 -24.83 -47.39 -49.81
CA PRO A 446 -24.74 -48.49 -48.83
C PRO A 446 -25.31 -49.83 -49.33
N LYS A 447 -25.76 -49.93 -50.59
CA LYS A 447 -26.33 -51.18 -51.11
C LYS A 447 -25.25 -52.25 -51.27
N ALA A 448 -25.62 -53.50 -50.99
CA ALA A 448 -24.76 -54.64 -51.27
C ALA A 448 -24.42 -54.72 -52.77
N PRO A 449 -23.24 -55.24 -53.15
CA PRO A 449 -22.89 -55.43 -54.54
C PRO A 449 -23.94 -56.26 -55.27
N GLU A 450 -24.37 -55.80 -56.45
CA GLU A 450 -25.40 -56.46 -57.25
C GLU A 450 -24.87 -56.84 -58.63
N GLN A 451 -25.29 -57.99 -59.14
CA GLN A 451 -24.96 -58.40 -60.50
C GLN A 451 -25.86 -57.66 -61.49
N THR A 452 -25.28 -57.14 -62.57
CA THR A 452 -26.00 -56.42 -63.64
C THR A 452 -25.80 -57.09 -64.99
N GLN A 453 -26.65 -56.75 -65.97
CA GLN A 453 -26.59 -57.28 -67.33
C GLN A 453 -25.75 -56.44 -68.31
N ARG A 454 -25.04 -55.42 -67.81
CA ARG A 454 -24.23 -54.53 -68.66
C ARG A 454 -23.05 -55.28 -69.28
N GLN A 455 -22.83 -55.13 -70.58
CA GLN A 455 -21.78 -55.82 -71.35
C GLN A 455 -20.63 -54.90 -71.80
#